data_AF-A0A397S0Q9-F1
#
_entry.id   AF-A0A397S0Q9-F1
#
_cell.length_a   1.000
_cell.length_b   1.000
_cell.length_c   1.000
_cell.angle_alpha   90.00
_cell.angle_beta   90.00
_cell.angle_gamma   90.00
#
_symmetry.space_group_name_H-M   'P 1'
#
loop_
_entity.id
_entity.type
_entity.pdbx_description
1 polymer ?
#
loop_
_entity_poly.entity_id
_entity_poly.type
_entity_poly.pdbx_seq_one_letter_code
_entity_poly.pdbx_strand_id
1 'polypeptide(L)'
;NFQIHRQVYHRIGLLLPEDCCSPIFAQLYIYDIEYKNRNRHNIMQDLNDNILRYLQNILDEYNPYIQSFCQVRDIILSNAISENL
;
A
#
# COMPACT_ATOMS: atom_id res chain seq x y z
N ASN A 1 -9.12 16.83 9.29
CA ASN A 1 -7.65 16.61 9.38
C ASN A 1 -7.23 16.45 10.82
N PHE A 2 -6.57 15.34 11.14
CA PHE A 2 -5.96 15.14 12.46
C PHE A 2 -4.64 15.91 12.51
N GLN A 3 -4.52 16.83 13.45
CA GLN A 3 -3.35 17.68 13.62
C GLN A 3 -2.94 17.63 15.08
N ILE A 4 -1.65 17.43 15.33
CA ILE A 4 -1.02 17.62 16.64
C ILE A 4 -0.01 18.75 16.45
N HIS A 5 0.06 19.72 17.36
CA HIS A 5 0.99 20.85 17.25
C HIS A 5 1.01 21.58 15.88
N ARG A 6 -0.15 21.65 15.19
CA ARG A 6 -0.29 22.25 13.85
C ARG A 6 0.47 21.54 12.71
N GLN A 7 1.04 20.37 12.96
CA GLN A 7 1.51 19.48 11.91
C GLN A 7 0.40 18.52 11.49
N VAL A 8 0.31 18.25 10.19
CA VAL A 8 -0.63 17.24 9.66
C VAL A 8 -0.06 15.87 10.00
N TYR A 9 -0.80 15.10 10.79
CA TYR A 9 -0.46 13.71 11.07
C TYR A 9 -1.36 12.83 10.22
N HIS A 10 -0.74 12.01 9.37
CA HIS A 10 -1.46 11.02 8.59
C HIS A 10 -1.86 9.86 9.50
N ARG A 11 -3.17 9.56 9.60
CA ARG A 11 -3.66 8.26 10.10
C ARG A 11 -3.49 7.21 8.99
N ILE A 12 -2.30 7.09 8.42
CA ILE A 12 -2.06 6.25 7.24
C ILE A 12 -2.14 4.74 7.57
N GLY A 13 -2.23 4.41 8.86
CA GLY A 13 -2.17 3.05 9.37
C GLY A 13 -0.72 2.59 9.59
N LEU A 14 -0.56 1.34 10.02
CA LEU A 14 0.75 0.70 10.10
C LEU A 14 1.34 0.52 8.70
N LEU A 15 2.67 0.54 8.61
CA LEU A 15 3.37 0.32 7.34
C LEU A 15 3.13 -1.09 6.80
N LEU A 16 3.01 -2.07 7.70
CA LEU A 16 2.72 -3.47 7.40
C LEU A 16 1.31 -3.80 7.89
N PRO A 17 0.64 -4.80 7.28
CA PRO A 17 -0.59 -5.36 7.82
C PRO A 17 -0.35 -5.87 9.24
N GLU A 18 -1.36 -5.73 10.10
CA GLU A 18 -1.38 -6.46 11.37
C GLU A 18 -1.48 -7.95 11.11
N ASP A 19 -1.02 -8.77 12.07
CA ASP A 19 -1.09 -10.22 11.95
C ASP A 19 -2.52 -10.66 11.61
N CYS A 20 -2.63 -11.54 10.61
CA CYS A 20 -3.88 -12.06 10.06
C CYS A 20 -4.79 -11.03 9.33
N CYS A 21 -4.36 -9.80 9.14
CA CYS A 21 -5.11 -8.79 8.37
C CYS A 21 -4.64 -8.72 6.91
N SER A 22 -5.59 -8.47 6.00
CA SER A 22 -5.26 -8.26 4.59
C SER A 22 -4.60 -6.89 4.37
N PRO A 23 -3.62 -6.77 3.45
CA PRO A 23 -3.01 -5.50 3.13
C PRO A 23 -4.02 -4.52 2.53
N ILE A 24 -3.95 -3.26 2.98
CA ILE A 24 -4.81 -2.18 2.50
C ILE A 24 -4.00 -0.98 1.99
N PHE A 25 -4.57 -0.25 1.03
CA PHE A 25 -4.02 1.00 0.50
C PHE A 25 -2.53 0.91 0.08
N ALA A 26 -1.63 1.58 0.80
CA ALA A 26 -0.21 1.63 0.48
C ALA A 26 0.50 0.27 0.74
N GLN A 27 -0.03 -0.54 1.66
CA GLN A 27 0.50 -1.87 1.96
C GLN A 27 0.39 -2.82 0.76
N LEU A 28 -0.55 -2.56 -0.16
CA LEU A 28 -0.70 -3.34 -1.39
C LEU A 28 0.51 -3.23 -2.32
N TYR A 29 1.29 -2.15 -2.24
CA TYR A 29 2.57 -2.06 -2.96
C TYR A 29 3.64 -2.98 -2.39
N ILE A 30 3.49 -3.36 -1.11
CA ILE A 30 4.42 -4.26 -0.43
C ILE A 30 4.03 -5.72 -0.69
N TYR A 31 2.75 -6.07 -0.55
CA TYR A 31 2.32 -7.48 -0.50
C TYR A 31 1.65 -8.02 -1.76
N ASP A 32 1.04 -7.20 -2.62
CA ASP A 32 0.24 -7.73 -3.73
C ASP A 32 0.18 -6.77 -4.92
N ILE A 33 1.18 -6.86 -5.80
CA ILE A 33 1.36 -5.95 -6.95
C ILE A 33 0.42 -6.32 -8.11
N GLU A 34 0.26 -7.63 -8.39
CA GLU A 34 -0.54 -8.11 -9.51
C GLU A 34 -2.04 -7.89 -9.28
N TYR A 35 -2.52 -7.94 -8.04
CA TYR A 35 -3.94 -7.78 -7.71
C TYR A 35 -4.27 -6.47 -6.98
N LYS A 36 -3.39 -5.45 -6.98
CA LYS A 36 -3.63 -4.14 -6.33
C LYS A 36 -5.02 -3.56 -6.62
N ASN A 37 -5.43 -3.54 -7.89
CA ASN A 37 -6.72 -2.98 -8.31
C ASN A 37 -7.90 -3.84 -7.87
N ARG A 38 -7.78 -5.17 -7.97
CA ARG A 38 -8.82 -6.10 -7.52
C ARG A 38 -8.99 -6.03 -6.00
N ASN A 39 -7.91 -6.00 -5.25
CA ASN A 39 -7.96 -5.89 -3.79
C ASN A 39 -8.51 -4.52 -3.36
N ARG A 40 -8.13 -3.43 -4.05
CA ARG A 40 -8.72 -2.11 -3.81
C ARG A 40 -10.22 -2.08 -4.06
N HIS A 41 -10.68 -2.68 -5.17
CA HIS A 41 -12.11 -2.80 -5.44
C HIS A 41 -12.82 -3.63 -4.36
N ASN A 42 -12.24 -4.77 -3.96
CA ASN A 42 -12.81 -5.59 -2.89
C ASN A 42 -12.94 -4.85 -1.56
N ILE A 43 -11.99 -3.94 -1.24
CA ILE A 43 -12.03 -3.07 -0.06
C ILE A 43 -13.06 -1.95 -0.24
N MET A 44 -13.24 -1.42 -1.46
CA MET A 44 -14.06 -0.25 -1.77
C MET A 44 -15.06 -0.56 -2.90
N GLN A 45 -15.96 -1.52 -2.66
CA GLN A 45 -16.85 -2.08 -3.70
C GLN A 45 -17.81 -1.05 -4.30
N ASP A 46 -18.16 -0.01 -3.53
CA ASP A 46 -19.04 1.07 -3.98
C ASP A 46 -18.35 2.10 -4.88
N LEU A 47 -17.02 2.02 -5.05
CA LEU A 47 -16.28 2.94 -5.88
C LEU A 47 -16.19 2.48 -7.34
N ASN A 48 -16.18 3.47 -8.23
CA ASN A 48 -16.02 3.22 -9.66
C ASN A 48 -14.60 2.75 -9.99
N ASP A 49 -14.50 1.57 -10.60
CA ASP A 49 -13.23 0.94 -10.99
C ASP A 49 -12.36 1.76 -11.92
N ASN A 50 -12.97 2.49 -12.85
CA ASN A 50 -12.22 3.34 -13.78
C ASN A 50 -11.56 4.50 -13.04
N ILE A 51 -12.25 5.07 -12.05
CA ILE A 51 -11.70 6.14 -11.20
C ILE A 51 -10.55 5.58 -10.34
N LEU A 52 -10.75 4.42 -9.71
CA LEU A 52 -9.71 3.77 -8.92
C LEU A 52 -8.46 3.48 -9.76
N ARG A 53 -8.62 2.92 -10.96
CA ARG A 53 -7.51 2.63 -11.86
C ARG A 53 -6.81 3.90 -12.33
N TYR A 54 -7.56 4.97 -12.64
CA TYR A 54 -6.99 6.25 -13.03
C TYR A 54 -6.14 6.87 -11.91
N LEU A 55 -6.66 6.90 -10.68
CA LEU A 55 -5.91 7.38 -9.51
C LEU A 55 -4.67 6.53 -9.25
N GLN A 56 -4.78 5.22 -9.42
CA GLN A 56 -3.66 4.29 -9.27
C GLN A 56 -2.54 4.62 -10.27
N ASN A 57 -2.88 4.84 -11.54
CA ASN A 57 -1.90 5.23 -12.56
C ASN A 57 -1.21 6.56 -12.22
N ILE A 58 -1.95 7.57 -11.77
CA ILE A 58 -1.36 8.84 -11.32
C ILE A 58 -0.39 8.62 -10.17
N LEU A 59 -0.77 7.78 -9.20
CA LEU A 59 0.12 7.46 -8.09
C LEU A 59 1.38 6.78 -8.63
N ASP A 60 1.25 5.72 -9.42
CA ASP A 60 2.37 4.96 -9.98
C ASP A 60 3.33 5.84 -10.80
N GLU A 61 2.81 6.84 -11.52
CA GLU A 61 3.60 7.75 -12.35
C GLU A 61 4.27 8.88 -11.57
N TYR A 62 3.57 9.49 -10.61
CA TYR A 62 4.00 10.76 -10.00
C TYR A 62 4.39 10.65 -8.52
N ASN A 63 4.00 9.60 -7.80
CA ASN A 63 4.27 9.51 -6.37
C ASN A 63 5.69 8.96 -6.13
N PRO A 64 6.64 9.80 -5.66
CA PRO A 64 8.03 9.39 -5.50
C PRO A 64 8.21 8.33 -4.39
N TYR A 65 7.25 8.18 -3.50
CA TYR A 65 7.33 7.27 -2.36
C TYR A 65 6.98 5.83 -2.71
N ILE A 66 6.37 5.56 -3.88
CA ILE A 66 6.04 4.19 -4.29
C ILE A 66 7.28 3.31 -4.35
N GLN A 67 8.40 3.88 -4.81
CA GLN A 67 9.68 3.16 -4.83
C GLN A 67 10.14 2.78 -3.42
N SER A 68 9.87 3.61 -2.41
CA SER A 68 10.16 3.27 -1.02
C SER A 68 9.34 2.07 -0.55
N PHE A 69 8.06 1.97 -0.91
CA PHE A 69 7.25 0.78 -0.60
C PHE A 69 7.76 -0.47 -1.32
N CYS A 70 8.16 -0.35 -2.59
CA CYS A 70 8.78 -1.45 -3.34
C CYS A 70 10.11 -1.91 -2.71
N GLN A 71 10.96 -0.98 -2.26
CA GLN A 71 12.20 -1.32 -1.56
C GLN A 71 11.94 -2.09 -0.26
N VAL A 72 10.93 -1.67 0.51
CA VAL A 72 10.51 -2.38 1.72
C VAL A 72 10.07 -3.81 1.40
N ARG A 73 9.31 -4.02 0.32
CA ARG A 73 8.98 -5.37 -0.17
C ARG A 73 10.22 -6.20 -0.43
N ASP A 74 11.16 -5.66 -1.19
CA ASP A 74 12.35 -6.41 -1.61
C ASP A 74 13.19 -6.83 -0.38
N ILE A 75 13.26 -5.98 0.64
CA ILE A 75 13.88 -6.30 1.95
C ILE A 75 13.12 -7.43 2.67
N ILE A 76 11.80 -7.35 2.76
CA ILE A 76 10.97 -8.37 3.42
C ILE A 76 11.12 -9.72 2.73
N LEU A 77 11.08 -9.75 1.39
CA LEU A 77 11.27 -10.97 0.61
C LEU A 77 12.67 -11.55 0.79
N SER A 78 13.71 -10.71 0.79
CA SER A 78 15.09 -11.15 1.04
C SER A 78 15.25 -11.77 2.43
N ASN A 79 14.65 -11.16 3.46
CA ASN A 79 14.72 -11.67 4.83
C ASN A 79 13.95 -12.98 4.99
N ALA A 80 12.78 -13.09 4.38
CA ALA A 80 11.99 -14.33 4.39
C ALA A 80 12.76 -15.50 3.71
N ILE A 81 13.52 -15.22 2.64
CA ILE A 81 14.35 -16.24 2.00
C ILE A 81 15.49 -16.70 2.93
N SER A 82 16.11 -15.76 3.67
CA SER A 82 17.21 -16.09 4.59
C SER A 82 16.78 -16.83 5.85
N GLU A 83 15.53 -16.68 6.31
CA GLU A 83 15.01 -17.43 7.47
C GLU A 83 14.53 -18.84 7.12
N ASN A 84 14.33 -19.13 5.83
CA ASN A 84 13.93 -20.46 5.32
C ASN A 84 15.12 -21.32 4.83
N LEU A 85 16.36 -20.88 5.09
CA LEU A 85 17.63 -21.56 4.80
C LEU A 85 18.36 -21.90 6.11
#